data_AF-A0A3P6R2K4-F1
#
_entry.id   AF-A0A3P6R2K4-F1
#
_cell.length_a   1.000
_cell.length_b   1.000
_cell.length_c   1.000
_cell.angle_alpha   90.00
_cell.angle_beta   90.00
_cell.angle_gamma   90.00
#
_symmetry.space_group_name_H-M   'P 1'
#
loop_
_entity.id
_entity.type
_entity.pdbx_description
1 polymer ?
#
loop_
_entity_poly.entity_id
_entity_poly.type
_entity_poly.pdbx_seq_one_letter_code
_entity_poly.pdbx_strand_id
1 'polypeptide(L)'
;MTLRNEIVRNEKIRTNLFALLVILVLVRGLYIQVQETPNPLTLKFLPGKAILDKPRTYEFTTVVSAKDSPLAMELFRVDGVKSVFFGEDFVTITKKDEEIDWGTIRPEVFSTIANYI
;
A
#
# COMPACT_ATOMS: atom_id res chain seq x y z
N MET A 1 1.56 -3.85 53.14
CA MET A 1 2.30 -2.97 52.20
C MET A 1 2.54 -3.60 50.81
N THR A 2 2.42 -4.93 50.64
CA THR A 2 2.80 -5.65 49.41
C THR A 2 1.77 -5.60 48.27
N LEU A 3 0.46 -5.75 48.57
CA LEU A 3 -0.60 -5.85 47.56
C LEU A 3 -0.79 -4.57 46.72
N ARG A 4 -0.64 -3.39 47.33
CA ARG A 4 -0.76 -2.10 46.64
C ARG A 4 0.34 -1.89 45.61
N ASN A 5 1.56 -2.35 45.90
CA ASN A 5 2.70 -2.23 44.98
C ASN A 5 2.56 -3.17 43.77
N GLU A 6 1.88 -4.30 43.95
CA GLU A 6 1.63 -5.29 42.90
C GLU A 6 0.53 -4.82 41.92
N ILE A 7 -0.54 -4.20 42.44
CA ILE A 7 -1.61 -3.61 41.61
C ILE A 7 -1.05 -2.46 40.74
N VAL A 8 -0.29 -1.54 41.35
CA VAL A 8 0.32 -0.41 40.63
C VAL A 8 1.31 -0.90 39.56
N ARG A 9 2.07 -1.96 39.85
CA ARG A 9 2.97 -2.59 38.88
C ARG A 9 2.18 -3.20 37.70
N ASN A 10 1.08 -3.91 37.98
CA ASN A 10 0.25 -4.53 36.95
C ASN A 10 -0.48 -3.51 36.07
N GLU A 11 -1.01 -2.42 36.64
CA GLU A 11 -1.57 -1.32 35.85
C GLU A 11 -0.52 -0.67 34.96
N LYS A 12 0.68 -0.39 35.50
CA LYS A 12 1.77 0.20 34.72
C LYS A 12 2.23 -0.71 33.58
N ILE A 13 2.27 -2.03 33.79
CA ILE A 13 2.54 -3.01 32.72
C ILE A 13 1.45 -2.96 31.66
N ARG A 14 0.16 -2.94 32.06
CA ARG A 14 -0.97 -2.87 31.11
C ARG A 14 -0.95 -1.58 30.29
N THR A 15 -0.70 -0.43 30.94
CA THR A 15 -0.58 0.87 30.25
C THR A 15 0.63 0.89 29.31
N ASN A 16 1.78 0.35 29.72
CA ASN A 16 2.95 0.25 28.86
C ASN A 16 2.72 -0.70 27.67
N LEU A 17 2.03 -1.81 27.88
CA LEU A 17 1.71 -2.76 26.82
C LEU A 17 0.69 -2.19 25.84
N PHE A 18 -0.30 -1.44 26.34
CA PHE A 18 -1.25 -0.71 25.50
C PHE A 18 -0.57 0.42 24.74
N ALA A 19 0.31 1.20 25.38
CA ALA A 19 1.09 2.23 24.71
C ALA A 19 2.03 1.63 23.66
N LEU A 20 2.68 0.49 23.95
CA LEU A 20 3.52 -0.23 23.00
C LEU A 20 2.69 -0.78 21.84
N LEU A 21 1.48 -1.30 22.10
CA LEU A 21 0.55 -1.76 21.06
C LEU A 21 0.07 -0.60 20.19
N VAL A 22 -0.30 0.53 20.79
CA VAL A 22 -0.70 1.75 20.08
C VAL A 22 0.47 2.30 19.26
N ILE A 23 1.68 2.37 19.81
CA ILE A 23 2.89 2.75 19.07
C ILE A 23 3.17 1.73 17.96
N LEU A 24 3.04 0.43 18.21
CA LEU A 24 3.24 -0.62 17.19
C LEU A 24 2.21 -0.52 16.06
N VAL A 25 0.98 -0.11 16.35
CA VAL A 25 -0.09 0.13 15.37
C VAL A 25 0.16 1.45 14.61
N LEU A 26 0.55 2.52 15.31
CA LEU A 26 0.80 3.84 14.71
C LEU A 26 2.11 3.89 13.89
N VAL A 27 3.12 3.10 14.26
CA VAL A 27 4.42 3.00 13.54
C VAL A 27 4.29 2.16 12.25
N ARG A 28 3.19 1.43 12.05
CA ARG A 28 2.89 0.67 10.83
C ARG A 28 2.07 1.45 9.79
N GLY A 29 2.07 2.78 9.83
CA GLY A 29 1.40 3.59 8.81
C GLY A 29 2.12 3.49 7.47
N LEU A 30 1.65 2.64 6.56
CA LEU A 30 2.06 2.73 5.16
C LEU A 30 1.48 4.01 4.57
N TYR A 31 2.36 4.93 4.15
CA TYR A 31 1.98 6.18 3.50
C TYR A 31 2.34 6.10 2.02
N ILE A 32 1.33 5.98 1.17
CA ILE A 32 1.52 5.93 -0.28
C ILE A 32 1.34 7.34 -0.84
N GLN A 33 2.43 7.92 -1.35
CA GLN A 33 2.38 9.20 -2.05
C GLN A 33 1.83 8.99 -3.47
N VAL A 34 1.04 9.94 -3.95
CA VAL A 34 0.59 9.95 -5.35
C VAL A 34 1.22 11.14 -6.05
N GLN A 35 1.85 10.88 -7.19
CA GLN A 35 2.41 11.89 -8.08
C GLN A 35 1.65 11.86 -9.39
N GLU A 36 1.26 13.05 -9.85
CA GLU A 36 0.74 13.23 -11.20
C GLU A 36 1.86 13.02 -12.22
N THR A 37 1.47 12.57 -13.40
CA THR A 37 2.38 12.42 -14.54
C THR A 37 1.93 13.34 -15.66
N PRO A 38 2.77 13.63 -16.67
CA PRO A 38 2.34 14.39 -17.85
C PRO A 38 1.15 13.75 -18.59
N ASN A 39 0.90 12.44 -18.39
CA ASN A 39 -0.27 11.76 -18.93
C ASN A 39 -1.43 11.79 -17.91
N PRO A 40 -2.56 12.45 -18.21
CA PRO A 40 -3.71 12.55 -17.29
C PRO A 40 -4.37 11.20 -16.99
N LEU A 41 -4.15 10.20 -17.85
CA LEU A 41 -4.62 8.83 -17.66
C LEU A 41 -3.72 8.02 -16.72
N THR A 42 -2.63 8.60 -16.22
CA THR A 42 -1.61 7.85 -15.51
C THR A 42 -1.21 8.54 -14.21
N LEU A 43 -1.25 7.78 -13.11
CA LEU A 43 -0.78 8.21 -11.80
C LEU A 43 0.33 7.29 -11.30
N LYS A 44 1.29 7.90 -10.60
CA LYS A 44 2.41 7.20 -9.96
C LYS A 44 2.16 7.13 -8.45
N PHE A 45 2.27 5.94 -7.89
CA PHE A 45 2.08 5.61 -6.49
C PHE A 45 3.44 5.22 -5.89
N LEU A 46 3.86 5.92 -4.84
CA LEU A 46 5.13 5.70 -4.15
C LEU A 46 4.85 5.29 -2.70
N PRO A 47 4.87 3.98 -2.38
CA PRO A 47 4.67 3.47 -1.02
C PRO A 47 5.84 3.73 -0.06
N GLY A 48 6.95 4.29 -0.55
CA GLY A 48 8.14 4.56 0.26
C GLY A 48 8.93 3.30 0.63
N LYS A 49 8.63 2.17 -0.01
CA LYS A 49 9.31 0.87 0.13
C LYS A 49 9.51 0.26 -1.25
N ALA A 50 10.53 -0.60 -1.38
CA ALA A 50 10.73 -1.36 -2.60
C ALA A 50 9.53 -2.27 -2.88
N ILE A 51 9.03 -2.25 -4.12
CA ILE A 51 7.96 -3.12 -4.61
C ILE A 51 8.52 -4.45 -5.12
N LEU A 52 9.75 -4.40 -5.61
CA LEU A 52 10.43 -5.51 -6.25
C LEU A 52 11.68 -5.89 -5.45
N ASP A 53 11.92 -7.19 -5.31
CA ASP A 53 13.10 -7.73 -4.61
C ASP A 53 14.43 -7.45 -5.35
N LYS A 54 14.35 -7.09 -6.64
CA LYS A 54 15.50 -6.83 -7.50
C LYS A 54 15.27 -5.56 -8.31
N PRO A 55 16.32 -4.74 -8.56
CA PRO A 55 16.20 -3.53 -9.36
C PRO A 55 15.93 -3.89 -10.82
N ARG A 56 14.65 -3.92 -11.18
CA ARG A 56 14.12 -4.14 -12.52
C ARG A 56 12.83 -3.35 -12.66
N THR A 57 12.41 -3.13 -13.89
CA THR A 57 11.09 -2.60 -14.19
C THR A 57 10.26 -3.68 -14.87
N TYR A 58 8.96 -3.65 -14.63
CA TYR A 58 8.01 -4.54 -15.28
C TYR A 58 6.84 -3.74 -15.81
N GLU A 59 6.46 -3.98 -17.06
CA GLU A 59 5.26 -3.41 -17.64
C GLU A 59 4.26 -4.52 -17.93
N PHE A 60 3.03 -4.30 -17.49
CA PHE A 60 1.92 -5.20 -17.74
C PHE A 60 0.81 -4.43 -18.44
N THR A 61 0.54 -4.81 -19.68
CA THR A 61 -0.54 -4.24 -20.50
C THR A 61 -1.74 -5.17 -20.60
N THR A 62 -1.60 -6.42 -20.10
CA THR A 62 -2.67 -7.41 -20.08
C THR A 62 -2.63 -8.25 -18.80
N VAL A 63 -3.76 -8.85 -18.45
CA VAL A 63 -3.87 -9.81 -17.34
C VAL A 63 -2.95 -11.03 -17.58
N VAL A 64 -2.75 -11.42 -18.84
CA VAL A 64 -1.88 -12.57 -19.18
C VAL A 64 -0.42 -12.28 -18.86
N SER A 65 0.07 -11.07 -19.17
CA SER A 65 1.43 -10.64 -18.80
C SER A 65 1.62 -10.54 -17.28
N ALA A 66 0.54 -10.29 -16.53
CA ALA A 66 0.58 -10.11 -15.08
C ALA A 66 0.61 -11.42 -14.28
N LYS A 67 0.44 -12.59 -14.93
CA LYS A 67 0.26 -13.88 -14.25
C LYS A 67 1.33 -14.22 -13.21
N ASP A 68 2.58 -13.85 -13.47
CA ASP A 68 3.71 -14.13 -12.59
C ASP A 68 3.89 -13.10 -11.46
N SER A 69 3.00 -12.10 -11.38
CA SER A 69 3.01 -11.09 -10.32
C SER A 69 1.65 -11.03 -9.61
N PRO A 70 1.58 -11.53 -8.35
CA PRO A 70 0.36 -11.45 -7.56
C PRO A 70 -0.16 -10.02 -7.39
N LEU A 71 0.73 -9.06 -7.13
CA LEU A 71 0.36 -7.65 -7.02
C LEU A 71 -0.25 -7.11 -8.32
N ALA A 72 0.37 -7.40 -9.47
CA ALA A 72 -0.16 -6.93 -10.76
C ALA A 72 -1.55 -7.54 -11.04
N MET A 73 -1.73 -8.83 -10.76
CA MET A 73 -3.02 -9.50 -10.91
C MET A 73 -4.13 -8.86 -10.09
N GLU A 74 -3.86 -8.50 -8.82
CA GLU A 74 -4.83 -7.81 -7.98
C GLU A 74 -5.10 -6.39 -8.49
N LEU A 75 -4.07 -5.65 -8.93
CA LEU A 75 -4.25 -4.31 -9.50
C LEU A 75 -5.08 -4.33 -10.80
N PHE A 76 -4.98 -5.38 -11.61
CA PHE A 76 -5.84 -5.56 -12.78
C PHE A 76 -7.29 -5.89 -12.47
N ARG A 77 -7.61 -6.31 -11.24
CA ARG A 77 -9.01 -6.52 -10.80
C ARG A 77 -9.72 -5.23 -10.45
N VAL A 78 -8.97 -4.16 -10.16
CA VAL A 78 -9.54 -2.83 -9.93
C VAL A 78 -10.18 -2.35 -11.22
N ASP A 79 -11.47 -2.02 -11.16
CA ASP A 79 -12.20 -1.61 -12.35
C ASP A 79 -11.63 -0.29 -12.90
N GLY A 80 -11.55 -0.21 -14.23
CA GLY A 80 -10.96 0.93 -14.92
C GLY A 80 -9.43 0.90 -15.05
N VAL A 81 -8.71 -0.07 -14.49
CA VAL A 81 -7.26 -0.22 -14.74
C VAL A 81 -6.99 -0.81 -16.13
N LYS A 82 -6.13 -0.14 -16.90
CA LYS A 82 -5.71 -0.53 -18.26
C LYS A 82 -4.35 -1.19 -18.28
N SER A 83 -3.38 -0.60 -17.58
CA SER A 83 -2.02 -1.12 -17.49
C SER A 83 -1.39 -0.75 -16.17
N VAL A 84 -0.41 -1.57 -15.78
CA VAL A 84 0.34 -1.46 -14.54
C VAL A 84 1.82 -1.50 -14.87
N PHE A 85 2.59 -0.56 -14.33
CA PHE A 85 4.04 -0.53 -14.48
C PHE A 85 4.69 -0.49 -13.10
N PHE A 86 5.64 -1.37 -12.85
CA PHE A 86 6.44 -1.39 -11.64
C PHE A 86 7.82 -0.81 -11.90
N GLY A 87 8.16 0.20 -11.11
CA GLY A 87 9.53 0.59 -10.82
C GLY A 87 10.06 -0.13 -9.59
N GLU A 88 11.27 0.24 -9.18
CA GLU A 88 11.92 -0.33 -7.99
C GLU A 88 11.13 -0.01 -6.70
N ASP A 89 10.70 1.24 -6.56
CA ASP A 89 10.04 1.80 -5.37
C ASP A 89 8.69 2.48 -5.68
N PHE A 90 8.16 2.28 -6.88
CA PHE A 90 6.90 2.87 -7.31
C PHE A 90 6.06 1.95 -8.21
N VAL A 91 4.76 2.20 -8.21
CA VAL A 91 3.78 1.59 -9.12
C VAL A 91 3.10 2.69 -9.92
N THR A 92 3.02 2.53 -11.22
CA THR A 92 2.26 3.42 -12.09
C THR A 92 1.02 2.69 -12.60
N ILE A 93 -0.14 3.33 -12.47
CA ILE A 93 -1.42 2.81 -12.96
C ILE A 93 -1.88 3.71 -14.09
N THR A 94 -2.30 3.11 -15.20
CA THR A 94 -2.98 3.81 -16.29
C THR A 94 -4.44 3.37 -16.31
N LYS A 95 -5.37 4.33 -16.35
CA LYS A 95 -6.81 4.05 -16.48
C LYS A 95 -7.22 3.84 -17.94
N LYS A 96 -8.35 3.16 -18.17
CA LYS A 96 -8.85 2.81 -19.51
C LYS A 96 -9.25 4.05 -20.31
N ASP A 97 -10.00 4.94 -19.69
CA ASP A 97 -10.65 6.09 -20.33
C ASP A 97 -10.64 7.33 -19.43
N GLU A 98 -10.79 8.52 -20.01
CA GLU A 98 -10.77 9.80 -19.28
C GLU A 98 -11.95 9.95 -18.31
N GLU A 99 -13.11 9.39 -18.66
CA GLU A 99 -14.35 9.44 -17.88
C GLU A 99 -14.28 8.72 -16.53
N ILE A 100 -13.32 7.79 -16.38
CA ILE A 100 -13.16 7.04 -15.14
C ILE A 100 -12.52 7.92 -14.08
N ASP A 101 -13.21 8.11 -12.95
CA ASP A 101 -12.70 8.93 -11.85
C ASP A 101 -11.57 8.23 -11.09
N TRP A 102 -10.50 8.97 -10.82
CA TRP A 102 -9.44 8.50 -9.93
C TRP A 102 -9.93 8.32 -8.50
N GLY A 103 -11.01 8.98 -8.09
CA GLY A 103 -11.66 8.81 -6.78
C GLY A 103 -12.15 7.38 -6.51
N THR A 104 -12.50 6.61 -7.54
CA THR A 104 -12.93 5.21 -7.39
C THR A 104 -11.75 4.24 -7.45
N ILE A 105 -10.76 4.50 -8.31
CA ILE A 105 -9.58 3.63 -8.47
C ILE A 105 -8.63 3.74 -7.28
N ARG A 106 -8.36 4.96 -6.78
CA ARG A 106 -7.32 5.21 -5.76
C ARG A 106 -7.51 4.39 -4.48
N PRO A 107 -8.70 4.33 -3.85
CA PRO A 107 -8.89 3.55 -2.62
C PRO A 107 -8.52 2.07 -2.79
N GLU A 108 -8.93 1.46 -3.91
CA GLU A 108 -8.64 0.05 -4.19
C GLU A 108 -7.17 -0.19 -4.48
N VAL A 109 -6.53 0.69 -5.27
CA VAL A 109 -5.09 0.62 -5.54
C VAL A 109 -4.28 0.77 -4.23
N PHE A 110 -4.65 1.73 -3.37
CA PHE A 110 -4.00 1.90 -2.07
C PHE A 110 -4.14 0.66 -1.20
N SER A 111 -5.35 0.11 -1.08
CA SER A 111 -5.60 -1.12 -0.33
C SER A 111 -4.77 -2.29 -0.86
N THR A 112 -4.73 -2.44 -2.19
CA THR A 112 -4.01 -3.52 -2.86
C THR A 112 -2.49 -3.44 -2.61
N ILE A 113 -1.91 -2.25 -2.78
CA ILE A 113 -0.49 -2.01 -2.51
C ILE A 113 -0.21 -2.19 -1.00
N ALA A 114 -1.10 -1.70 -0.13
CA ALA A 114 -0.90 -1.80 1.32
C ALA A 114 -0.97 -3.23 1.86
N ASN A 115 -1.86 -4.06 1.33
CA ASN A 115 -1.97 -5.45 1.72
C ASN A 115 -0.81 -6.32 1.22
N TYR A 116 -0.10 -5.85 0.18
CA TYR A 116 1.03 -6.58 -0.40
C TYR A 116 2.36 -6.35 0.33
N ILE A 117 2.56 -5.17 0.95
CA ILE A 117 3.86 -4.71 1.50
C ILE A 117 3.94 -4.86 3.04
#